data_AF-A0A0C9TN59-F1
#
_entry.id   AF-A0A0C9TN59-F1
#
_cell.length_a   1.000
_cell.length_b   1.000
_cell.length_c   1.000
_cell.angle_alpha   90.00
_cell.angle_beta   90.00
_cell.angle_gamma   90.00
#
_symmetry.space_group_name_H-M   'P 1'
#
loop_
_entity.id
_entity.type
_entity.pdbx_description
1 polymer ?
#
loop_
_entity_poly.entity_id
_entity_poly.type
_entity_poly.pdbx_seq_one_letter_code
_entity_poly.pdbx_strand_id
1 'polypeptide(L)'
;MNRQASHVVPVIGYTKTIVQTMVDQVQELATLGFTTAPTDFTMFTLEPLHKDLYDAATNSAYPHTPAHPWTPMNVAIAFSDPALDNAAFAAIKKSAGIIQQVAIQEGQSSSDAILYPNYAGPLSDSKLLFGANLPLLQKIQAQTDPFNLVNLTTGFKFH
;
A
#
# COMPACT_ATOMS: atom_id res chain seq x y z
N MET A 1 -20.09 10.21 5.11
CA MET A 1 -19.41 9.01 4.57
C MET A 1 -17.93 9.21 4.86
N ASN A 2 -17.30 8.30 5.58
CA ASN A 2 -15.91 8.48 6.00
C ASN A 2 -15.01 8.32 4.77
N ARG A 3 -14.04 9.22 4.65
CA ARG A 3 -13.02 9.24 3.61
C ARG A 3 -11.83 8.47 4.15
N GLN A 4 -11.05 7.85 3.27
CA GLN A 4 -9.87 7.07 3.67
C GLN A 4 -8.68 7.40 2.79
N ALA A 5 -7.57 7.74 3.44
CA ALA A 5 -6.25 7.78 2.82
C ALA A 5 -5.48 6.53 3.27
N SER A 6 -5.03 5.70 2.33
CA SER A 6 -4.29 4.47 2.62
C SER A 6 -2.99 4.36 1.82
N HIS A 7 -2.05 3.61 2.36
CA HIS A 7 -0.85 3.17 1.67
C HIS A 7 -0.44 1.77 2.14
N VAL A 8 0.49 1.16 1.43
CA VAL A 8 1.07 -0.14 1.77
C VAL A 8 2.54 0.01 2.03
N VAL A 9 3.03 -0.64 3.07
CA VAL A 9 4.45 -0.88 3.26
C VAL A 9 4.72 -2.37 3.03
N PRO A 10 5.39 -2.74 1.93
CA PRO A 10 5.84 -4.13 1.74
C PRO A 10 6.92 -4.45 2.77
N VAL A 11 6.74 -5.53 3.52
CA VAL A 11 7.69 -5.95 4.55
C VAL A 11 7.75 -7.48 4.61
N ILE A 12 8.90 -8.05 4.98
CA ILE A 12 9.05 -9.51 5.17
C ILE A 12 8.84 -9.88 6.63
N GLY A 13 9.36 -9.07 7.55
CA GLY A 13 9.30 -9.30 8.98
C GLY A 13 9.36 -8.02 9.79
N TYR A 14 8.86 -8.09 11.02
CA TYR A 14 8.76 -6.96 11.92
C TYR A 14 9.84 -7.04 13.01
N THR A 15 10.89 -6.25 12.86
CA THR A 15 11.87 -6.02 13.93
C THR A 15 11.30 -5.06 14.98
N LYS A 16 11.98 -4.94 16.13
CA LYS A 16 11.63 -3.91 17.12
C LYS A 16 11.72 -2.49 16.56
N THR A 17 12.71 -2.20 15.71
CA THR A 17 12.91 -0.87 15.13
C THR A 17 11.79 -0.49 14.17
N ILE A 18 11.37 -1.42 13.30
CA ILE A 18 10.23 -1.22 12.40
C ILE A 18 8.97 -0.95 13.23
N VAL A 19 8.67 -1.78 14.22
CA VAL A 19 7.48 -1.61 15.07
C VAL A 19 7.53 -0.29 15.85
N GLN A 20 8.69 0.11 16.38
CA GLN A 20 8.83 1.41 17.04
C GLN A 20 8.57 2.56 16.07
N THR A 21 9.11 2.47 14.84
CA THR A 21 8.89 3.48 13.80
C THR A 21 7.40 3.56 13.44
N MET A 22 6.69 2.44 13.40
CA MET A 22 5.23 2.43 13.21
C MET A 22 4.51 3.19 14.33
N VAL A 23 4.87 2.94 15.59
CA VAL A 23 4.28 3.62 16.75
C VAL A 23 4.54 5.13 16.68
N ASP A 24 5.77 5.53 16.40
CA ASP A 24 6.16 6.94 16.30
C ASP A 24 5.37 7.65 15.19
N GLN A 25 5.19 6.99 14.04
CA GLN A 25 4.42 7.54 12.92
C GLN A 25 2.91 7.63 13.18
N VAL A 26 2.31 6.64 13.85
CA VAL A 26 0.90 6.73 14.28
C VAL A 26 0.71 7.90 15.26
N GLN A 27 1.63 8.07 16.19
CA GLN A 27 1.59 9.17 17.15
C GLN A 27 1.77 10.52 16.47
N GLU A 28 2.71 10.65 15.52
CA GLU A 28 2.88 11.86 14.70
C GLU A 28 1.56 12.21 13.99
N LEU A 29 0.93 11.26 13.30
CA LEU A 29 -0.34 11.47 12.58
C LEU A 29 -1.48 11.89 13.51
N ALA A 30 -1.55 11.35 14.73
CA ALA A 30 -2.55 11.74 15.72
C ALA A 30 -2.46 13.23 16.11
N THR A 31 -1.29 13.86 15.98
CA THR A 31 -1.12 15.30 16.26
C THR A 31 -1.58 16.22 15.12
N LEU A 32 -1.82 15.68 13.92
CA LEU A 32 -2.11 16.48 12.72
C LEU A 32 -3.58 16.87 12.56
N GLY A 33 -4.45 16.44 13.48
CA GLY A 33 -5.86 16.85 13.52
C GLY A 33 -6.73 16.25 12.41
N PHE A 34 -6.30 15.15 11.78
CA PHE A 34 -7.11 14.47 10.76
C PHE A 34 -8.35 13.79 11.34
N THR A 35 -8.27 13.33 12.58
CA THR A 35 -9.33 12.54 13.24
C THR A 35 -10.02 13.38 14.29
N THR A 36 -11.21 13.90 13.98
CA THR A 36 -11.97 14.81 14.86
C THR A 36 -13.35 14.27 15.23
N ALA A 37 -13.90 13.37 14.41
CA ALA A 37 -15.16 12.69 14.68
C ALA A 37 -14.93 11.35 15.41
N PRO A 38 -15.90 10.84 16.19
CA PRO A 38 -15.81 9.54 16.85
C PRO A 38 -15.60 8.34 15.91
N THR A 39 -15.88 8.52 14.62
CA THR A 39 -15.73 7.49 13.58
C THR A 39 -14.43 7.61 12.79
N ASP A 40 -13.64 8.66 13.04
CA ASP A 40 -12.35 8.86 12.41
C ASP A 40 -11.28 8.03 13.15
N PHE A 41 -10.29 7.51 12.44
CA PHE A 41 -9.23 6.72 13.05
C PHE A 41 -7.94 6.77 12.24
N THR A 42 -6.81 6.53 12.91
CA THR A 42 -5.52 6.19 12.27
C THR A 42 -5.17 4.77 12.63
N MET A 43 -4.84 3.94 11.65
CA MET A 43 -4.60 2.51 11.84
C MET A 43 -3.38 2.05 11.06
N PHE A 44 -2.40 1.50 11.77
CA PHE A 44 -1.24 0.83 11.18
C PHE A 44 -1.31 -0.63 11.63
N THR A 45 -1.42 -1.55 10.68
CA THR A 45 -1.68 -2.97 10.96
C THR A 45 -0.39 -3.75 10.83
N LEU A 46 -0.02 -4.50 11.88
CA LEU A 46 1.04 -5.49 11.79
C LEU A 46 0.43 -6.79 11.29
N GLU A 47 0.91 -7.27 10.14
CA GLU A 47 0.38 -8.48 9.49
C GLU A 47 1.53 -9.46 9.23
N PRO A 48 2.05 -10.12 10.28
CA PRO A 48 3.09 -11.12 10.11
C PRO A 48 2.50 -12.35 9.40
N LEU A 49 2.81 -12.50 8.12
CA LEU A 49 2.44 -13.69 7.36
C LEU A 49 3.57 -14.72 7.38
N HIS A 50 3.20 -15.99 7.23
CA HIS A 50 4.18 -17.06 7.28
C HIS A 50 5.08 -17.03 6.03
N LYS A 51 6.34 -17.43 6.19
CA LYS A 51 7.38 -17.35 5.14
C LYS A 51 7.09 -18.18 3.89
N ASP A 52 6.17 -19.13 3.98
CA ASP A 52 5.74 -20.01 2.88
C ASP A 52 4.46 -19.52 2.19
N LEU A 53 4.03 -18.28 2.43
CA LEU A 53 2.82 -17.68 1.86
C LEU A 53 2.70 -17.89 0.34
N TYR A 54 3.82 -17.93 -0.37
CA TYR A 54 3.87 -18.10 -1.82
C TYR A 54 4.28 -19.49 -2.30
N ASP A 55 4.48 -20.47 -1.41
CA ASP A 55 4.89 -21.84 -1.80
C ASP A 55 3.84 -22.54 -2.67
N ALA A 56 2.56 -22.23 -2.45
CA ALA A 56 1.43 -22.75 -3.23
C ALA A 56 0.92 -21.75 -4.30
N ALA A 57 1.59 -20.61 -4.49
CA ALA A 57 1.13 -19.61 -5.43
C ALA A 57 1.36 -20.06 -6.88
N THR A 58 0.35 -19.84 -7.72
CA THR A 58 0.45 -20.00 -9.18
C THR A 58 0.58 -18.63 -9.85
N ASN A 59 0.95 -18.62 -11.13
CA ASN A 59 0.99 -17.39 -11.91
C ASN A 59 -0.36 -16.65 -11.83
N SER A 60 -0.30 -15.38 -11.44
CA SER A 60 -1.47 -14.50 -11.31
C SER A 60 -1.09 -13.08 -11.76
N ALA A 61 -2.05 -12.16 -11.78
CA ALA A 61 -1.77 -10.75 -12.07
C ALA A 61 -0.79 -10.15 -11.05
N TYR A 62 -0.96 -10.48 -9.76
CA TYR A 62 -0.04 -10.08 -8.71
C TYR A 62 1.21 -10.98 -8.73
N PRO A 63 2.42 -10.41 -8.74
CA PRO A 63 3.64 -11.21 -8.79
C PRO A 63 3.89 -11.90 -7.44
N HIS A 64 3.80 -13.23 -7.43
CA HIS A 64 4.20 -14.06 -6.31
C HIS A 64 5.62 -14.57 -6.56
N THR A 65 6.63 -13.91 -6.00
CA THR A 65 8.03 -14.35 -6.14
C THR A 65 8.56 -14.91 -4.82
N PRO A 66 9.03 -16.18 -4.80
CA PRO A 66 9.67 -16.73 -3.60
C PRO A 66 10.95 -15.99 -3.19
N ALA A 67 11.61 -15.30 -4.13
CA ALA A 67 12.80 -14.50 -3.84
C ALA A 67 12.50 -13.31 -2.92
N HIS A 68 11.27 -12.79 -2.97
CA HIS A 68 10.86 -11.64 -2.20
C HIS A 68 9.39 -11.80 -1.76
N PRO A 69 9.14 -12.51 -0.65
CA PRO A 69 7.80 -12.81 -0.17
C PRO A 69 7.20 -11.61 0.58
N TRP A 70 7.06 -10.48 -0.10
CA TRP A 70 6.54 -9.25 0.50
C TRP A 70 5.15 -9.49 1.07
N THR A 71 4.98 -9.18 2.35
CA THR A 71 3.69 -9.16 3.02
C THR A 71 3.17 -7.72 3.06
N PRO A 72 1.86 -7.51 2.92
CA PRO A 72 1.30 -6.18 3.05
C PRO A 72 1.31 -5.74 4.50
N MET A 73 1.75 -4.50 4.76
CA MET A 73 1.44 -3.77 5.98
C MET A 73 0.50 -2.62 5.62
N ASN A 74 -0.75 -2.68 6.07
CA ASN A 74 -1.74 -1.63 5.82
C ASN A 74 -1.53 -0.42 6.75
N VAL A 75 -1.43 0.77 6.17
CA VAL A 75 -1.49 2.05 6.89
C VAL A 75 -2.62 2.91 6.36
N ALA A 76 -3.47 3.42 7.24
CA ALA A 76 -4.65 4.18 6.85
C ALA A 76 -5.03 5.28 7.84
N ILE A 77 -5.62 6.34 7.31
CA ILE A 77 -6.32 7.39 8.04
C ILE A 77 -7.74 7.44 7.50
N ALA A 78 -8.73 7.23 8.36
CA ALA A 78 -10.12 7.51 8.07
C ALA A 78 -10.51 8.85 8.69
N PHE A 79 -11.10 9.74 7.89
CA PHE A 79 -11.41 11.11 8.28
C PHE A 79 -12.71 11.59 7.62
N SER A 80 -13.35 12.60 8.21
CA SER A 80 -14.66 13.09 7.78
C SER A 80 -14.62 14.36 6.93
N ASP A 81 -13.62 15.24 7.15
CA ASP A 81 -13.53 16.53 6.46
C ASP A 81 -12.89 16.38 5.06
N PRO A 82 -13.64 16.65 3.96
CA PRO A 82 -13.08 16.57 2.61
C PRO A 82 -11.98 17.60 2.33
N ALA A 83 -11.89 18.70 3.09
CA ALA A 83 -10.81 19.67 2.93
C ALA A 83 -9.43 19.06 3.28
N LEU A 84 -9.42 17.95 4.01
CA LEU A 84 -8.20 17.27 4.45
C LEU A 84 -7.68 16.21 3.46
N ASP A 85 -8.37 15.94 2.35
CA ASP A 85 -8.00 14.86 1.41
C ASP A 85 -6.52 14.87 1.04
N ASN A 86 -6.07 15.98 0.44
CA ASN A 86 -4.70 16.09 -0.05
C ASN A 86 -3.67 15.99 1.09
N ALA A 87 -3.99 16.55 2.26
CA ALA A 87 -3.12 16.52 3.42
C ALA A 87 -3.03 15.09 4.01
N ALA A 88 -4.15 14.38 4.10
CA ALA A 88 -4.20 13.00 4.59
C ALA A 88 -3.47 12.03 3.64
N PHE A 89 -3.66 12.15 2.32
CA PHE A 89 -2.93 11.34 1.33
C PHE A 89 -1.43 11.61 1.36
N ALA A 90 -1.02 12.87 1.50
CA ALA A 90 0.40 13.22 1.61
C ALA A 90 1.00 12.68 2.91
N ALA A 91 0.29 12.82 4.04
CA ALA A 91 0.76 12.38 5.34
C ALA A 91 0.91 10.86 5.40
N ILE A 92 -0.09 10.09 4.95
CA ILE A 92 -0.01 8.62 4.99
C ILE A 92 1.09 8.08 4.07
N LYS A 93 1.28 8.70 2.88
CA LYS A 93 2.37 8.35 1.96
C LYS A 93 3.74 8.65 2.57
N LYS A 94 3.89 9.80 3.24
CA LYS A 94 5.13 10.17 3.95
C LYS A 94 5.44 9.15 5.05
N SER A 95 4.48 8.85 5.92
CA SER A 95 4.67 7.89 7.01
C SER A 95 5.01 6.50 6.50
N ALA A 96 4.32 6.03 5.46
CA ALA A 96 4.64 4.75 4.83
C ALA A 96 6.07 4.72 4.26
N GLY A 97 6.50 5.81 3.60
CA GLY A 97 7.86 5.93 3.08
C GLY A 97 8.94 5.90 4.16
N ILE A 98 8.69 6.52 5.32
CA ILE A 98 9.59 6.47 6.48
C ILE A 98 9.72 5.04 7.00
N ILE A 99 8.58 4.35 7.20
CA ILE A 99 8.58 2.96 7.69
C ILE A 99 9.27 2.03 6.68
N GLN A 100 8.99 2.19 5.38
CA GLN A 100 9.62 1.40 4.34
C GLN A 100 11.13 1.64 4.31
N GLN A 101 11.58 2.88 4.49
CA GLN A 101 13.01 3.20 4.55
C GLN A 101 13.71 2.47 5.69
N VAL A 102 13.11 2.44 6.89
CA VAL A 102 13.64 1.68 8.03
C VAL A 102 13.63 0.18 7.73
N ALA A 103 12.55 -0.35 7.13
CA ALA A 103 12.48 -1.75 6.74
C ALA A 103 13.55 -2.13 5.70
N ILE A 104 13.85 -1.25 4.74
CA ILE A 104 14.95 -1.42 3.78
C ILE A 104 16.30 -1.47 4.50
N GLN A 105 16.54 -0.57 5.46
CA GLN A 105 17.78 -0.53 6.23
C GLN A 105 18.02 -1.80 7.05
N GLU A 106 16.95 -2.46 7.52
CA GLU A 106 17.02 -3.72 8.26
C GLU A 106 16.87 -4.97 7.38
N GLY A 107 16.90 -4.80 6.06
CA GLY A 107 16.82 -5.90 5.09
C GLY A 107 15.46 -6.61 5.06
N GLN A 108 14.40 -5.95 5.55
CA GLN A 108 13.03 -6.46 5.58
C GLN A 108 12.15 -5.93 4.44
N SER A 109 12.68 -5.05 3.58
CA SER A 109 11.99 -4.50 2.41
C SER A 109 12.99 -4.11 1.32
N SER A 110 12.50 -3.67 0.15
CA SER A 110 13.31 -3.09 -0.94
C SER A 110 12.60 -1.89 -1.56
N SER A 111 13.36 -1.06 -2.30
CA SER A 111 12.81 0.12 -2.98
C SER A 111 11.89 -0.23 -4.16
N ASP A 112 12.04 -1.44 -4.71
CA ASP A 112 11.24 -2.00 -5.79
C ASP A 112 10.21 -3.03 -5.30
N ALA A 113 9.97 -3.07 -3.97
CA ALA A 113 9.04 -4.02 -3.39
C ALA A 113 7.62 -3.79 -3.92
N ILE A 114 6.94 -4.89 -4.24
CA ILE A 114 5.62 -4.84 -4.86
C ILE A 114 4.56 -4.48 -3.82
N LEU A 115 3.75 -3.47 -4.12
CA LEU A 115 2.62 -3.00 -3.33
C LEU A 115 1.42 -3.93 -3.53
N TYR A 116 0.79 -4.34 -2.44
CA TYR A 116 -0.41 -5.16 -2.49
C TYR A 116 -1.64 -4.35 -2.97
N PRO A 117 -2.28 -4.70 -4.12
CA PRO A 117 -3.29 -3.85 -4.73
C PRO A 117 -4.55 -3.62 -3.89
N ASN A 118 -4.91 -4.53 -3.00
CA ASN A 118 -6.12 -4.38 -2.18
C ASN A 118 -6.01 -3.26 -1.14
N TYR A 119 -4.80 -2.86 -0.76
CA TYR A 119 -4.55 -1.81 0.25
C TYR A 119 -3.88 -0.57 -0.35
N ALA A 120 -3.24 -0.72 -1.52
CA ALA A 120 -2.53 0.35 -2.18
C ALA A 120 -3.45 1.55 -2.44
N GLY A 121 -2.92 2.75 -2.16
CA GLY A 121 -3.67 3.99 -2.33
C GLY A 121 -3.99 4.28 -3.80
N PRO A 122 -4.95 5.19 -4.06
CA PRO A 122 -5.24 5.65 -5.41
C PRO A 122 -3.99 6.23 -6.06
N LEU A 123 -3.87 6.08 -7.39
CA LEU A 123 -2.73 6.56 -8.19
C LEU A 123 -1.37 5.91 -7.84
N SER A 124 -1.37 4.78 -7.12
CA SER A 124 -0.16 3.96 -6.98
C SER A 124 0.38 3.57 -8.36
N ASP A 125 1.71 3.62 -8.53
CA ASP A 125 2.37 3.25 -9.77
C ASP A 125 2.07 1.79 -10.11
N SER A 126 1.49 1.56 -11.28
CA SER A 126 1.10 0.23 -11.77
C SER A 126 2.30 -0.73 -11.87
N LYS A 127 3.51 -0.21 -12.10
CA LYS A 127 4.75 -0.98 -12.08
C LYS A 127 5.06 -1.51 -10.69
N LEU A 128 4.77 -0.74 -9.65
CA LEU A 128 4.95 -1.17 -8.26
C LEU A 128 3.83 -2.12 -7.81
N LEU A 129 2.72 -2.26 -8.55
CA LEU A 129 1.64 -3.20 -8.23
C LEU A 129 1.79 -4.55 -8.94
N PHE A 130 2.23 -4.54 -10.20
CA PHE A 130 2.23 -5.72 -11.07
C PHE A 130 3.61 -6.12 -11.57
N GLY A 131 4.63 -5.27 -11.40
CA GLY A 131 6.00 -5.57 -11.79
C GLY A 131 6.11 -6.02 -13.25
N ALA A 132 6.75 -7.17 -13.46
CA ALA A 132 6.95 -7.75 -14.79
C ALA A 132 5.64 -8.20 -15.48
N ASN A 133 4.53 -8.32 -14.76
CA ASN A 133 3.24 -8.71 -15.34
C ASN A 133 2.52 -7.53 -16.01
N LEU A 134 2.93 -6.29 -15.75
CA LEU A 134 2.25 -5.09 -16.26
C LEU A 134 2.06 -5.09 -17.80
N PRO A 135 3.06 -5.42 -18.64
CA PRO A 135 2.86 -5.44 -20.10
C PRO A 135 1.82 -6.46 -20.57
N LEU A 136 1.70 -7.61 -19.89
CA LEU A 136 0.68 -8.59 -20.20
C LEU A 136 -0.72 -8.06 -19.83
N LEU A 137 -0.85 -7.43 -18.67
CA LEU A 137 -2.11 -6.82 -18.23
C LEU A 137 -2.55 -5.68 -19.16
N GLN A 138 -1.61 -4.87 -19.65
CA GLN A 138 -1.86 -3.84 -20.68
C GLN A 138 -2.42 -4.44 -21.96
N LYS A 139 -1.81 -5.54 -22.44
CA LYS A 139 -2.28 -6.24 -23.63
C LYS A 139 -3.69 -6.80 -23.44
N ILE A 140 -3.98 -7.38 -22.28
CA ILE A 140 -5.32 -7.89 -21.95
C ILE A 140 -6.33 -6.73 -21.93
N GLN A 141 -6.01 -5.62 -21.26
CA GLN A 141 -6.88 -4.44 -21.23
C GLN A 141 -7.18 -3.93 -22.64
N ALA A 142 -6.18 -3.81 -23.52
CA ALA A 142 -6.39 -3.37 -24.90
C ALA A 142 -7.31 -4.30 -25.71
N GLN A 143 -7.38 -5.59 -25.36
CA GLN A 143 -8.26 -6.56 -26.00
C GLN A 143 -9.68 -6.56 -25.42
N THR A 144 -9.83 -6.37 -24.11
CA THR A 144 -11.11 -6.55 -23.40
C THR A 144 -11.83 -5.23 -23.09
N ASP A 145 -11.09 -4.13 -22.96
CA ASP A 145 -11.61 -2.77 -22.70
C ASP A 145 -10.93 -1.75 -23.66
N PRO A 146 -11.13 -1.90 -24.99
CA PRO A 146 -10.44 -1.08 -25.99
C PRO A 146 -10.79 0.42 -25.92
N PHE A 147 -11.90 0.76 -25.25
CA PHE A 147 -12.35 2.15 -25.07
C PHE A 147 -12.01 2.70 -23.68
N ASN A 148 -11.28 1.94 -22.86
CA ASN A 148 -10.86 2.34 -21.52
C ASN A 148 -12.04 2.75 -20.61
N LEU A 149 -13.20 2.08 -20.74
CA LEU A 149 -14.38 2.37 -19.92
C LEU A 149 -14.10 2.10 -18.44
N VAL A 150 -13.31 1.07 -18.12
CA VAL A 150 -12.91 0.76 -16.74
C VAL A 150 -11.99 1.84 -16.18
N ASN A 151 -11.28 2.60 -17.02
CA ASN A 151 -10.47 3.72 -16.57
C ASN A 151 -11.32 4.89 -16.02
N LEU A 152 -12.65 4.91 -16.25
CA LEU A 152 -13.55 5.89 -15.62
C LEU A 152 -13.90 5.54 -14.17
N THR A 153 -13.57 4.33 -13.72
CA THR A 153 -13.77 3.88 -12.33
C THR A 153 -12.58 4.27 -11.43
N THR A 154 -12.68 3.98 -10.13
CA THR A 154 -11.62 4.24 -9.13
C THR A 154 -10.48 3.20 -9.14
N GLY A 155 -10.50 2.22 -10.05
CA GLY A 155 -9.46 1.20 -10.15
C GLY A 155 -8.11 1.71 -10.69
N PHE A 156 -7.06 0.91 -10.49
CA PHE A 156 -5.72 1.18 -11.00
C PHE A 156 -5.70 1.27 -12.52
N LYS A 157 -4.88 2.18 -13.04
CA LYS A 157 -4.71 2.36 -14.48
C LYS A 157 -3.43 1.66 -14.92
N PHE A 158 -3.46 1.00 -16.06
CA PHE A 158 -2.29 0.31 -16.62
C PHE A 158 -1.61 1.15 -17.71
N HIS A 159 -1.44 2.45 -17.50
CA HIS A 159 -0.60 3.28 -18.38
C HIS A 159 0.88 3.13 -18.04
#